data_AF-A0A962F105-F1
#
_entry.id   AF-A0A962F105-F1
#
_cell.length_a   1.000
_cell.length_b   1.000
_cell.length_c   1.000
_cell.angle_alpha   90.00
_cell.angle_beta   90.00
_cell.angle_gamma   90.00
#
_symmetry.space_group_name_H-M   'P 1'
#
loop_
_entity.id
_entity.type
_entity.pdbx_description
1 polymer ?
#
loop_
_entity_poly.entity_id
_entity_poly.type
_entity_poly.pdbx_seq_one_letter_code
_entity_poly.pdbx_strand_id
1 'polypeptide(L)'
;MTATPPYLPTLRVPTCQFSAPAAVLIAAALVVAPGSLPPPACANETNAKDINAGDARNSGPPLADQRCASAAVTARGEPSSFEWLAKTKARSNWRHRVRLTPELGPDFSDWKAAADIDESCLVGPDGTVCTLTARPCRKK
;
A
#
# COMPACT_ATOMS: atom_id res chain seq x y z
N MET A 1 -23.22 -47.01 14.53
CA MET A 1 -23.99 -46.01 13.77
C MET A 1 -23.00 -44.98 13.27
N THR A 2 -22.85 -44.96 11.95
CA THR A 2 -21.81 -44.29 11.17
C THR A 2 -22.23 -42.83 10.94
N ALA A 3 -21.38 -41.87 11.28
CA ALA A 3 -21.57 -40.47 10.88
C ALA A 3 -20.24 -39.92 10.35
N THR A 4 -20.15 -39.92 9.02
CA THR A 4 -19.13 -39.27 8.19
C THR A 4 -19.24 -37.74 8.29
N PRO A 5 -18.15 -37.01 8.59
CA PRO A 5 -18.09 -35.57 8.35
C PRO A 5 -17.76 -35.28 6.86
N PRO A 6 -18.35 -34.23 6.24
CA PRO A 6 -18.10 -33.90 4.84
C PRO A 6 -16.85 -33.03 4.63
N TYR A 7 -16.06 -33.42 3.62
CA TYR A 7 -15.30 -32.59 2.67
C TYR A 7 -14.48 -31.40 3.20
N LEU A 8 -13.18 -31.65 3.41
CA LEU A 8 -12.13 -30.63 3.36
C LEU A 8 -11.78 -30.33 1.89
N PRO A 9 -11.77 -29.07 1.43
CA PRO A 9 -11.21 -28.75 0.13
C PRO A 9 -9.67 -28.84 0.18
N THR A 10 -9.11 -29.72 -0.64
CA THR A 10 -7.67 -29.78 -0.95
C THR A 10 -7.19 -28.47 -1.55
N LEU A 11 -6.43 -27.69 -0.78
CA LEU A 11 -5.65 -26.57 -1.28
C LEU A 11 -4.53 -27.12 -2.18
N ARG A 12 -4.71 -27.00 -3.50
CA ARG A 12 -3.60 -27.12 -4.46
C ARG A 12 -2.65 -25.96 -4.22
N VAL A 13 -1.49 -26.25 -3.63
CA VAL A 13 -0.38 -25.31 -3.55
C VAL A 13 0.28 -25.25 -4.93
N PRO A 14 0.28 -24.11 -5.64
CA PRO A 14 1.08 -23.96 -6.84
C PRO A 14 2.56 -23.97 -6.46
N THR A 15 3.28 -25.00 -6.89
CA THR A 15 4.74 -25.05 -6.81
C THR A 15 5.31 -23.98 -7.76
N CYS A 16 5.89 -22.92 -7.21
CA CYS A 16 6.66 -21.95 -7.99
C CYS A 16 7.89 -22.66 -8.60
N GLN A 17 7.82 -22.96 -9.89
CA GLN A 17 8.91 -23.51 -10.68
C GLN A 17 9.95 -22.39 -10.88
N PHE A 18 11.05 -22.43 -10.12
CA PHE A 18 12.20 -21.53 -10.31
C PHE A 18 12.88 -21.85 -11.65
N SER A 19 12.60 -21.04 -12.67
CA SER A 19 13.42 -21.00 -13.89
C SER A 19 14.42 -19.85 -13.74
N ALA A 20 15.53 -20.11 -13.07
CA ALA A 20 16.66 -19.17 -13.05
C ALA A 20 17.47 -19.32 -14.36
N PRO A 21 17.73 -18.23 -15.11
CA PRO A 21 18.70 -18.29 -16.20
C PRO A 21 20.12 -18.51 -15.66
N ALA A 22 20.90 -19.22 -16.46
CA ALA A 22 22.15 -19.86 -16.09
C ALA A 22 23.23 -18.92 -15.51
N ALA A 23 24.09 -19.55 -14.70
CA ALA A 23 25.39 -19.10 -14.20
C ALA A 23 25.42 -18.38 -12.84
N VAL A 24 25.37 -19.15 -11.74
CA VAL A 24 26.34 -19.01 -10.63
C VAL A 24 26.62 -20.39 -10.03
N LEU A 25 27.91 -20.63 -9.81
CA LEU A 25 28.60 -21.85 -9.44
C LEU A 25 28.54 -22.19 -7.93
N ILE A 26 28.57 -23.49 -7.64
CA ILE A 26 29.33 -24.16 -6.57
C ILE A 26 28.87 -24.01 -5.10
N ALA A 27 28.47 -25.18 -4.56
CA ALA A 27 28.69 -25.76 -3.22
C ALA A 27 28.69 -24.89 -1.94
N ALA A 28 27.70 -25.13 -1.06
CA ALA A 28 27.80 -25.09 0.41
C ALA A 28 26.55 -25.79 0.98
N ALA A 29 26.58 -27.00 1.55
CA ALA A 29 27.17 -27.39 2.83
C ALA A 29 26.80 -26.45 4.00
N LEU A 30 25.78 -26.88 4.76
CA LEU A 30 25.66 -26.83 6.23
C LEU A 30 25.54 -25.47 6.97
N VAL A 31 24.54 -25.45 7.89
CA VAL A 31 24.45 -24.75 9.20
C VAL A 31 23.63 -23.43 9.32
N VAL A 32 22.42 -23.59 9.91
CA VAL A 32 21.75 -22.84 11.02
C VAL A 32 21.82 -21.29 11.10
N ALA A 33 20.64 -20.63 11.04
CA ALA A 33 20.03 -19.73 12.07
C ALA A 33 19.03 -18.71 11.47
N PRO A 34 18.01 -18.24 12.23
CA PRO A 34 16.85 -17.53 11.70
C PRO A 34 17.02 -16.00 11.66
N GLY A 35 16.57 -15.36 10.58
CA GLY A 35 16.51 -13.91 10.45
C GLY A 35 15.80 -13.53 9.17
N SER A 36 14.55 -13.09 9.28
CA SER A 36 13.58 -12.87 8.21
C SER A 36 14.08 -11.94 7.10
N LEU A 37 14.52 -12.52 5.98
CA LEU A 37 14.60 -11.85 4.68
C LEU A 37 13.18 -11.62 4.12
N PRO A 38 12.91 -10.48 3.46
CA PRO A 38 11.62 -10.21 2.84
C PRO A 38 11.32 -11.24 1.75
N PRO A 39 10.06 -11.67 1.57
CA PRO A 39 9.72 -12.58 0.49
C PRO A 39 10.06 -11.92 -0.85
N PRO A 40 10.75 -12.63 -1.78
CA PRO A 40 10.92 -12.15 -3.14
C PRO A 40 9.53 -12.04 -3.77
N ALA A 41 9.13 -10.83 -4.12
CA ALA A 41 7.96 -10.62 -4.96
C ALA A 41 8.19 -11.33 -6.29
N CYS A 42 7.38 -12.35 -6.56
CA CYS A 42 7.35 -13.03 -7.85
C CYS A 42 6.95 -12.00 -8.92
N ALA A 43 7.92 -11.51 -9.69
CA ALA A 43 7.64 -10.81 -10.93
C ALA A 43 7.36 -11.85 -12.01
N ASN A 44 6.10 -12.04 -12.40
CA ASN A 44 5.75 -12.82 -13.57
C ASN A 44 5.77 -11.90 -14.80
N GLU A 45 6.72 -12.16 -15.69
CA GLU A 45 6.80 -11.59 -17.02
C GLU A 45 5.54 -11.97 -17.82
N THR A 46 4.57 -11.06 -17.93
CA THR A 46 3.49 -11.23 -18.89
C THR A 46 4.00 -10.88 -20.28
N ASN A 47 4.26 -11.95 -21.03
CA ASN A 47 4.52 -12.00 -22.46
C ASN A 47 3.56 -11.11 -23.26
N ALA A 48 4.12 -10.19 -24.02
CA ALA A 48 3.40 -9.26 -24.88
C ALA A 48 2.82 -9.98 -26.12
N LYS A 49 1.64 -10.61 -26.01
CA LYS A 49 0.91 -11.09 -27.19
C LYS A 49 -0.60 -11.32 -27.01
N ASP A 50 -1.31 -10.49 -26.26
CA ASP A 50 -2.78 -10.46 -26.33
C ASP A 50 -3.32 -9.03 -26.21
N ILE A 51 -3.43 -8.36 -27.35
CA ILE A 51 -4.26 -7.17 -27.51
C ILE A 51 -5.52 -7.60 -28.27
N ASN A 52 -6.66 -7.70 -27.59
CA ASN A 52 -7.95 -7.16 -28.05
C ASN A 52 -9.06 -7.26 -26.99
N ALA A 53 -9.53 -6.07 -26.60
CA ALA A 53 -10.92 -5.69 -26.35
C ALA A 53 -11.80 -6.50 -25.37
N GLY A 54 -12.11 -5.88 -24.23
CA GLY A 54 -13.40 -6.06 -23.56
C GLY A 54 -13.36 -6.43 -22.08
N ASP A 55 -13.63 -5.45 -21.22
CA ASP A 55 -14.18 -5.59 -19.87
C ASP A 55 -13.30 -6.16 -18.74
N ALA A 56 -12.45 -5.27 -18.19
CA ALA A 56 -12.19 -5.17 -16.75
C ALA A 56 -12.21 -3.69 -16.34
N ARG A 57 -13.35 -3.23 -15.82
CA ARG A 57 -13.56 -1.87 -15.28
C ARG A 57 -13.45 -1.93 -13.75
N ASN A 58 -12.65 -1.02 -13.16
CA ASN A 58 -12.51 -0.66 -11.73
C ASN A 58 -11.81 -1.72 -10.85
N SER A 59 -10.55 -1.54 -10.40
CA SER A 59 -10.13 -0.43 -9.52
C SER A 59 -8.64 -0.09 -9.69
N GLY A 60 -8.36 0.88 -10.56
CA GLY A 60 -7.14 1.67 -10.54
C GLY A 60 -7.52 3.01 -11.16
N PRO A 61 -7.41 4.14 -10.45
CA PRO A 61 -7.78 5.43 -11.03
C PRO A 61 -7.02 5.61 -12.35
N PRO A 62 -7.70 6.04 -13.42
CA PRO A 62 -7.06 6.27 -14.70
C PRO A 62 -5.92 7.27 -14.48
N LEU A 63 -4.82 7.09 -15.20
CA LEU A 63 -3.68 8.01 -15.23
C LEU A 63 -4.17 9.46 -15.39
N ALA A 64 -4.28 10.17 -14.27
CA ALA A 64 -4.45 11.61 -14.23
C ALA A 64 -3.05 12.22 -14.31
N ASP A 65 -2.57 12.44 -15.54
CA ASP A 65 -1.61 13.48 -15.93
C ASP A 65 -0.74 14.07 -14.80
N GLN A 66 0.33 13.40 -14.35
CA GLN A 66 1.45 13.95 -13.53
C GLN A 66 1.11 15.05 -12.48
N ARG A 67 -0.12 15.08 -11.96
CA ARG A 67 -0.63 16.12 -11.06
C ARG A 67 -0.66 15.63 -9.64
N CYS A 68 -0.83 14.33 -9.46
CA CYS A 68 -0.76 13.65 -8.18
C CYS A 68 0.55 12.88 -8.06
N ALA A 69 1.09 12.81 -6.85
CA ALA A 69 2.24 11.96 -6.54
C ALA A 69 1.89 10.48 -6.76
N SER A 70 2.89 9.65 -7.05
CA SER A 70 2.69 8.20 -7.19
C SER A 70 2.34 7.53 -5.85
N ALA A 71 2.89 8.04 -4.75
CA ALA A 71 2.70 7.49 -3.40
C ALA A 71 1.71 8.31 -2.56
N ALA A 72 0.90 7.62 -1.77
CA ALA A 72 0.08 8.24 -0.73
C ALA A 72 0.95 8.60 0.48
N VAL A 73 0.65 9.73 1.10
CA VAL A 73 1.29 10.18 2.33
C VAL A 73 0.32 9.96 3.48
N THR A 74 0.76 9.21 4.49
CA THR A 74 0.02 9.03 5.74
C THR A 74 0.51 10.04 6.77
N ALA A 75 -0.33 10.54 7.65
CA ALA A 75 0.09 11.37 8.79
C ALA A 75 -0.87 11.18 9.97
N ARG A 76 -0.29 11.11 11.17
CA ARG A 76 -1.03 11.01 12.42
C ARG A 76 -1.08 12.35 13.11
N GLY A 77 -2.26 12.76 13.55
CA GLY A 77 -2.46 13.92 14.40
C GLY A 77 -2.16 13.60 15.87
N GLU A 78 -1.90 14.62 16.67
CA GLU A 78 -1.79 14.47 18.11
C GLU A 78 -3.17 14.22 18.74
N PRO A 79 -3.22 13.59 19.93
CA PRO A 79 -4.45 13.47 20.70
C PRO A 79 -5.09 14.84 20.97
N SER A 80 -6.41 14.86 20.89
CA SER A 80 -7.24 16.05 21.16
C SER A 80 -8.55 15.65 21.80
N SER A 81 -9.11 16.49 22.66
CA SER A 81 -10.40 16.24 23.31
C SER A 81 -11.58 16.20 22.32
N PHE A 82 -11.42 16.75 21.11
CA PHE A 82 -12.45 16.78 20.09
C PHE A 82 -11.96 16.19 18.76
N GLU A 83 -12.80 15.40 18.11
CA GLU A 83 -12.49 14.74 16.82
C GLU A 83 -12.14 15.75 15.73
N TRP A 84 -12.89 16.85 15.61
CA TRP A 84 -12.63 17.87 14.59
C TRP A 84 -11.23 18.50 14.75
N LEU A 85 -10.78 18.66 16.00
CA LEU A 85 -9.47 19.20 16.31
C LEU A 85 -8.38 18.16 16.00
N ALA A 86 -8.62 16.88 16.35
CA ALA A 86 -7.74 15.78 15.98
C ALA A 86 -7.55 15.65 14.46
N LYS A 87 -8.63 15.80 13.68
CA LYS A 87 -8.59 15.84 12.20
C LYS A 87 -7.78 17.03 11.72
N THR A 88 -8.01 18.22 12.28
CA THR A 88 -7.28 19.44 11.90
C THR A 88 -5.78 19.29 12.15
N LYS A 89 -5.39 18.74 13.31
CA LYS A 89 -3.98 18.44 13.63
C LYS A 89 -3.39 17.42 12.66
N ALA A 90 -4.11 16.35 12.36
CA ALA A 90 -3.67 15.35 11.40
C ALA A 90 -3.48 15.94 9.99
N ARG A 91 -4.38 16.83 9.54
CA ARG A 91 -4.25 17.55 8.27
C ARG A 91 -3.01 18.45 8.26
N SER A 92 -2.78 19.21 9.33
CA SER A 92 -1.57 20.04 9.45
C SER A 92 -0.29 19.20 9.39
N ASN A 93 -0.25 18.06 10.10
CA ASN A 93 0.88 17.13 10.04
C ASN A 93 1.06 16.53 8.65
N TRP A 94 -0.02 16.18 7.96
CA TRP A 94 0.04 15.71 6.58
C TRP A 94 0.67 16.75 5.65
N ARG A 95 0.21 18.01 5.72
CA ARG A 95 0.75 19.10 4.90
C ARG A 95 2.23 19.34 5.19
N HIS A 96 2.63 19.22 6.45
CA HIS A 96 4.04 19.30 6.84
C HIS A 96 4.86 18.16 6.24
N ARG A 97 4.39 16.91 6.36
CA ARG A 97 5.06 15.73 5.76
C ARG A 97 5.21 15.85 4.25
N VAL A 98 4.17 16.32 3.55
CA VAL A 98 4.25 16.52 2.09
C VAL A 98 5.34 17.52 1.74
N ARG A 99 5.47 18.64 2.46
CA ARG A 99 6.52 19.65 2.22
C ARG A 99 7.93 19.15 2.53
N LEU A 100 8.07 18.17 3.42
CA LEU A 100 9.34 17.54 3.75
C LEU A 100 9.72 16.42 2.77
N THR A 101 8.81 16.00 1.89
CA THR A 101 9.09 14.93 0.94
C THR A 101 9.91 15.50 -0.22
N PRO A 102 11.16 15.06 -0.43
CA PRO A 102 11.92 15.45 -1.62
C PRO A 102 11.12 14.97 -2.83
N GLU A 103 10.92 15.84 -3.82
CA GLU A 103 10.01 15.72 -4.99
C GLU A 103 8.62 16.36 -4.83
N LEU A 104 8.15 16.61 -3.60
CA LEU A 104 6.85 17.25 -3.37
C LEU A 104 7.02 18.66 -2.80
N GLY A 105 6.76 19.65 -3.65
CA GLY A 105 6.82 21.06 -3.27
C GLY A 105 5.58 21.56 -2.51
N PRO A 106 5.54 22.86 -2.17
CA PRO A 106 4.40 23.49 -1.51
C PRO A 106 3.08 23.33 -2.29
N ASP A 107 3.15 23.21 -3.62
CA ASP A 107 2.00 23.06 -4.52
C ASP A 107 1.20 21.77 -4.30
N PHE A 108 1.84 20.75 -3.73
CA PHE A 108 1.25 19.45 -3.40
C PHE A 108 0.67 19.40 -1.97
N SER A 109 0.93 20.43 -1.16
CA SER A 109 0.58 20.48 0.27
C SER A 109 -0.83 21.03 0.55
N ASP A 110 -1.68 21.14 -0.47
CA ASP A 110 -3.09 21.50 -0.30
C ASP A 110 -3.93 20.25 -0.07
N TRP A 111 -4.46 20.10 1.14
CA TRP A 111 -5.35 18.99 1.50
C TRP A 111 -6.60 18.94 0.62
N LYS A 112 -7.11 20.09 0.17
CA LYS A 112 -8.31 20.14 -0.68
C LYS A 112 -8.05 19.62 -2.10
N ALA A 113 -6.79 19.59 -2.53
CA ALA A 113 -6.40 19.05 -3.82
C ALA A 113 -6.04 17.55 -3.74
N ALA A 114 -5.88 16.98 -2.55
CA ALA A 114 -5.46 15.60 -2.37
C ALA A 114 -6.51 14.60 -2.90
N ALA A 115 -6.03 13.48 -3.43
CA ALA A 115 -6.84 12.37 -3.92
C ALA A 115 -6.75 11.16 -2.97
N ASP A 116 -7.64 10.19 -3.14
CA ASP A 116 -7.69 8.94 -2.36
C ASP A 116 -7.61 9.17 -0.85
N ILE A 117 -8.45 10.08 -0.36
CA ILE A 117 -8.47 10.48 1.05
C ILE A 117 -9.10 9.36 1.88
N ASP A 118 -8.31 8.84 2.80
CA ASP A 118 -8.73 7.95 3.87
C ASP A 118 -8.52 8.64 5.22
N GLU A 119 -9.59 8.70 6.02
CA GLU A 119 -9.58 9.30 7.36
C GLU A 119 -10.02 8.26 8.40
N SER A 120 -9.12 7.90 9.32
CA SER A 120 -9.42 6.98 10.41
C SER A 120 -9.16 7.64 11.77
N CYS A 121 -10.16 7.69 12.64
CA CYS A 121 -10.06 8.29 13.96
C CYS A 121 -10.33 7.23 15.04
N LEU A 122 -9.43 7.18 16.02
CA LEU A 122 -9.55 6.34 17.21
C LEU A 122 -9.90 7.25 18.39
N VAL A 123 -11.03 6.96 19.03
CA VAL A 123 -11.48 7.67 20.23
C VAL A 123 -11.14 6.80 21.44
N GLY A 124 -10.37 7.35 22.38
CA GLY A 124 -9.97 6.69 23.61
C GLY A 124 -10.14 7.59 24.84
N PRO A 125 -9.83 7.08 26.04
CA PRO A 125 -9.90 7.85 27.29
C PRO A 125 -8.94 9.06 27.28
N ASP A 126 -7.81 8.94 26.58
CA ASP A 126 -6.82 10.02 26.42
C ASP A 126 -7.16 11.04 25.33
N GLY A 127 -8.35 10.91 24.72
CA GLY A 127 -8.85 11.76 23.64
C GLY A 127 -8.94 11.05 22.30
N THR A 128 -9.19 11.84 21.26
CA THR A 128 -9.30 11.38 19.87
C THR A 128 -8.00 11.58 19.13
N VAL A 129 -7.54 10.55 18.42
CA VAL A 129 -6.37 10.60 17.55
C VAL A 129 -6.80 10.18 16.15
N CYS A 130 -6.50 11.01 15.15
CA CYS A 130 -6.80 10.71 13.75
C CYS A 130 -5.53 10.43 12.95
N THR A 131 -5.62 9.45 12.06
CA THR A 131 -4.63 9.13 11.04
C THR A 131 -5.27 9.40 9.68
N LEU A 132 -4.57 10.15 8.85
CA LEU A 132 -5.01 10.52 7.51
C LEU A 132 -4.05 9.96 6.49
N THR A 133 -4.57 9.30 5.46
CA THR A 133 -3.78 8.87 4.30
C THR A 133 -4.38 9.53 3.08
N ALA A 134 -3.57 10.24 2.30
CA ALA A 134 -4.04 10.82 1.05
C ALA A 134 -2.88 10.97 0.07
N ARG A 135 -3.21 10.92 -1.22
CA ARG A 135 -2.27 11.13 -2.31
C ARG A 135 -2.17 12.63 -2.60
N PRO A 136 -1.00 13.25 -2.42
CA PRO A 136 -0.86 14.69 -2.63
C PRO A 136 -0.94 15.02 -4.12
N CYS A 137 -1.70 16.06 -4.46
CA CYS A 137 -1.84 16.56 -5.83
C CYS A 137 -1.62 18.06 -5.92
N ARG A 138 -1.14 18.52 -7.08
CA ARG A 138 -0.97 19.95 -7.39
C ARG A 138 -2.32 20.63 -7.46
N LYS A 139 -2.39 21.82 -6.87
CA LYS A 139 -3.51 22.74 -7.06
C LYS A 139 -3.67 23.07 -8.55
N LYS A 140 -4.92 23.09 -9.04
CA LYS A 140 -5.22 23.46 -10.43
C LYS A 140 -4.96 24.93 -10.70
#